data_AF-A0A9E5HM39-F1
#
_entry.id   AF-A0A9E5HM39-F1
#
_cell.length_a   1.000
_cell.length_b   1.000
_cell.length_c   1.000
_cell.angle_alpha   90.00
_cell.angle_beta   90.00
_cell.angle_gamma   90.00
#
_symmetry.space_group_name_H-M   'P 1'
#
loop_
_entity.id
_entity.type
_entity.pdbx_description
1 polymer ?
#
loop_
_entity_poly.entity_id
_entity_poly.type
_entity_poly.pdbx_seq_one_letter_code
_entity_poly.pdbx_strand_id
1 'polypeptide(L)'
;MKRTLGTCYYPEHWPEDIWEEDARQMAELGLTWVRIGEFAWSRMEPSQGQFNFEWLDRAFDTLHRHGLKVVLGTPTATPPKWVCDKYPDMFARDLQGNLRKFGSRRHY
;
A
#
# COMPACT_ATOMS: atom_id res chain seq x y z
N MET A 1 -6.72 21.72 19.99
CA MET A 1 -6.34 20.74 18.94
C MET A 1 -6.98 21.17 17.62
N LYS A 2 -6.22 21.34 16.54
CA LYS A 2 -6.78 21.62 15.21
C LYS A 2 -7.18 20.29 14.57
N ARG A 3 -8.46 20.12 14.24
CA ARG A 3 -8.93 18.93 13.49
C ARG A 3 -8.40 19.00 12.07
N THR A 4 -8.00 17.86 11.53
CA THR A 4 -7.41 17.74 10.19
C THR A 4 -8.06 16.61 9.43
N LEU A 5 -8.10 16.73 8.11
CA LEU A 5 -8.59 15.70 7.20
C LEU A 5 -7.44 15.03 6.46
N GLY A 6 -7.71 13.85 5.93
CA GLY A 6 -6.80 13.09 5.10
C GLY A 6 -7.53 12.11 4.20
N THR A 7 -6.78 11.45 3.32
CA THR A 7 -7.31 10.45 2.39
C THR A 7 -6.46 9.19 2.37
N CYS A 8 -7.04 8.09 1.87
CA CYS A 8 -6.29 6.89 1.53
C CYS A 8 -5.96 6.95 0.03
N TYR A 9 -4.69 6.82 -0.32
CA TYR A 9 -4.21 6.93 -1.68
C TYR A 9 -3.38 5.70 -2.06
N TYR A 10 -3.48 5.30 -3.32
CA TYR A 10 -2.83 4.10 -3.85
C TYR A 10 -2.02 4.48 -5.10
N PRO A 11 -0.87 5.16 -4.92
CA PRO A 11 -0.03 5.59 -6.04
C PRO A 11 0.38 4.41 -6.93
N GLU A 12 0.52 3.20 -6.38
CA GLU A 12 0.82 1.98 -7.11
C GLU A 12 -0.24 1.55 -8.14
N HIS A 13 -1.45 2.10 -8.09
CA HIS A 13 -2.53 1.82 -9.04
C HIS A 13 -2.54 2.76 -10.25
N TRP A 14 -1.74 3.82 -10.21
CA TRP A 14 -1.81 4.90 -11.17
C TRP A 14 -0.46 5.16 -11.83
N PRO A 15 -0.44 5.63 -13.09
CA PRO A 15 0.80 6.07 -13.71
C PRO A 15 1.37 7.29 -12.97
N GLU A 16 2.70 7.42 -12.95
CA GLU A 16 3.40 8.41 -12.13
C GLU A 16 3.12 9.87 -12.56
N ASP A 17 2.72 10.08 -13.81
CA ASP A 17 2.40 11.39 -14.38
C ASP A 17 1.17 12.06 -13.75
N ILE A 18 0.30 11.32 -13.05
CA ILE A 18 -0.86 11.89 -12.36
C ILE A 18 -0.58 12.24 -10.89
N TRP A 19 0.48 11.71 -10.29
CA TRP A 19 0.72 11.83 -8.84
C TRP A 19 0.89 13.29 -8.39
N GLU A 20 1.54 14.11 -9.22
CA GLU A 20 1.74 15.53 -8.94
C GLU A 20 0.40 16.28 -8.84
N GLU A 21 -0.50 16.00 -9.79
CA GLU A 21 -1.80 16.63 -9.86
C GLU A 21 -2.72 16.14 -8.74
N ASP A 22 -2.69 14.85 -8.42
CA ASP A 22 -3.38 14.28 -7.26
C ASP A 22 -2.93 14.96 -5.96
N ALA A 23 -1.63 15.10 -5.73
CA ALA A 23 -1.08 15.73 -4.54
C ALA A 23 -1.46 17.22 -4.44
N ARG A 24 -1.41 17.94 -5.57
CA ARG A 24 -1.86 19.34 -5.66
C ARG A 24 -3.34 19.48 -5.28
N GLN A 25 -4.21 18.66 -5.87
CA GLN A 25 -5.65 18.70 -5.57
C GLN A 25 -5.95 18.35 -4.12
N MET A 26 -5.26 17.35 -3.55
CA MET A 26 -5.40 16.99 -2.14
C MET A 26 -5.05 18.18 -1.22
N ALA A 27 -3.96 18.88 -1.50
CA ALA A 27 -3.53 20.05 -0.73
C ALA A 27 -4.51 21.22 -0.87
N GLU A 28 -5.01 21.51 -2.08
CA GLU A 28 -5.99 22.57 -2.34
C GLU A 28 -7.34 22.32 -1.65
N LEU A 29 -7.75 21.06 -1.54
CA LEU A 29 -8.93 20.66 -0.76
C LEU A 29 -8.71 20.76 0.76
N GLY A 30 -7.50 21.11 1.21
CA GLY A 30 -7.16 21.26 2.62
C GLY A 30 -6.86 19.94 3.34
N LEU A 31 -6.57 18.86 2.61
CA LEU A 31 -6.09 17.62 3.21
C LEU A 31 -4.66 17.82 3.72
N THR A 32 -4.32 17.09 4.79
CA THR A 32 -3.00 17.20 5.43
C THR A 32 -2.34 15.84 5.69
N TRP A 33 -3.10 14.76 5.57
CA TRP A 33 -2.64 13.40 5.79
C TRP A 33 -3.01 12.50 4.62
N VAL A 34 -2.10 11.63 4.21
CA VAL A 34 -2.33 10.62 3.17
C VAL A 34 -1.82 9.28 3.67
N ARG A 35 -2.67 8.24 3.63
CA ARG A 35 -2.24 6.86 3.91
C ARG A 35 -1.92 6.14 2.62
N ILE A 36 -0.77 5.45 2.56
CA ILE A 36 -0.35 4.63 1.42
C ILE A 36 0.30 3.31 1.86
N GLY A 37 0.38 2.35 0.94
CA GLY A 37 1.31 1.21 1.02
C GLY A 37 0.76 -0.09 1.64
N GLU A 38 -0.42 -0.10 2.26
CA GLU A 38 -0.93 -1.25 3.03
C GLU A 38 -1.17 -2.55 2.23
N PHE A 39 -1.19 -2.48 0.89
CA PHE A 39 -1.35 -3.63 0.01
C PHE A 39 -0.18 -3.82 -0.98
N ALA A 40 0.85 -2.98 -0.88
CA ALA A 40 1.87 -2.87 -1.92
C ALA A 40 3.02 -3.88 -1.80
N TRP A 41 2.90 -4.98 -1.05
CA TRP A 41 4.00 -5.94 -0.85
C TRP A 41 4.49 -6.49 -2.19
N SER A 42 3.58 -6.93 -3.07
CA SER A 42 3.96 -7.43 -4.40
C SER A 42 4.67 -6.40 -5.27
N ARG A 43 4.45 -5.10 -5.01
CA ARG A 43 5.13 -4.01 -5.72
C ARG A 43 6.51 -3.71 -5.12
N MET A 44 6.62 -3.75 -3.79
CA MET A 44 7.85 -3.54 -3.04
C MET A 44 8.82 -4.74 -3.14
N GLU A 45 8.31 -5.96 -3.18
CA GLU A 45 9.10 -7.20 -3.25
C GLU A 45 8.43 -8.20 -4.23
N PRO A 46 8.55 -7.98 -5.56
CA PRO A 46 7.89 -8.81 -6.57
C PRO A 46 8.35 -10.28 -6.58
N SER A 47 9.58 -10.55 -6.14
CA SER A 47 10.10 -11.88 -5.88
C SER A 47 11.05 -11.85 -4.69
N GLN A 48 11.31 -13.01 -4.08
CA GLN A 48 12.03 -13.11 -2.81
C GLN A 48 13.38 -12.36 -2.86
N GLY A 49 13.54 -11.37 -1.98
CA GLY A 49 14.76 -10.58 -1.84
C GLY A 49 15.02 -9.57 -2.96
N GLN A 50 14.12 -9.42 -3.93
CA GLN A 50 14.18 -8.38 -4.97
C GLN A 50 13.30 -7.21 -4.54
N PHE A 51 13.92 -6.11 -4.09
CA PHE A 51 13.20 -4.95 -3.56
C PHE A 51 13.17 -3.79 -4.56
N ASN A 52 11.97 -3.21 -4.75
CA ASN A 52 11.71 -2.05 -5.59
C ASN A 52 11.06 -0.95 -4.73
N PHE A 53 11.87 -0.16 -4.03
CA PHE A 53 11.37 0.93 -3.17
C PHE A 53 11.36 2.29 -3.88
N GLU A 54 12.00 2.42 -5.03
CA GLU A 54 12.23 3.72 -5.68
C GLU A 54 10.92 4.42 -6.05
N TRP A 55 9.87 3.67 -6.38
CA TRP A 55 8.56 4.26 -6.67
C TRP A 55 7.89 4.82 -5.41
N LEU A 56 8.11 4.18 -4.25
CA LEU A 56 7.56 4.63 -2.97
C LEU A 56 8.27 5.91 -2.50
N ASP A 57 9.59 5.98 -2.69
CA ASP A 57 10.39 7.18 -2.43
C ASP A 57 9.87 8.37 -3.25
N ARG A 58 9.66 8.17 -4.56
CA ARG A 58 9.09 9.21 -5.43
C ARG A 58 7.66 9.59 -5.04
N ALA A 59 6.83 8.65 -4.59
CA ALA A 59 5.50 8.95 -4.08
C ALA A 59 5.55 9.78 -2.80
N PHE A 60 6.47 9.47 -1.87
CA PHE A 60 6.70 10.28 -0.67
C PHE A 60 7.15 11.70 -1.03
N ASP A 61 8.13 11.84 -1.92
CA ASP A 61 8.65 13.15 -2.33
C ASP A 61 7.56 14.01 -2.96
N THR A 62 6.74 13.43 -3.84
CA THR A 62 5.61 14.14 -4.46
C THR A 62 4.60 14.60 -3.42
N LEU A 63 4.14 13.72 -2.52
CA LEU A 63 3.20 14.12 -1.46
C LEU A 63 3.80 15.17 -0.51
N HIS A 64 5.09 15.02 -0.17
CA HIS A 64 5.79 15.92 0.74
C HIS A 64 5.96 17.33 0.16
N ARG A 65 6.26 17.46 -1.14
CA ARG A 65 6.36 18.76 -1.84
C ARG A 65 5.08 19.59 -1.73
N HIS A 66 3.91 18.94 -1.61
CA HIS A 66 2.60 19.59 -1.41
C HIS A 66 2.21 19.74 0.06
N GLY A 67 3.12 19.48 1.00
CA GLY A 67 2.89 19.63 2.44
C GLY A 67 2.03 18.54 3.07
N LEU A 68 1.78 17.43 2.36
CA LEU A 68 1.01 16.30 2.86
C LEU A 68 1.90 15.40 3.73
N LYS A 69 1.38 15.01 4.90
CA LYS A 69 2.05 14.08 5.82
C LYS A 69 1.61 12.66 5.50
N VAL A 70 2.55 11.72 5.48
CA VAL A 70 2.25 10.35 5.11
C VAL A 70 2.09 9.44 6.34
N VAL A 71 1.04 8.64 6.34
CA VAL A 71 0.85 7.49 7.24
C VAL A 71 1.18 6.24 6.46
N LEU A 72 2.33 5.62 6.74
CA LEU A 72 2.76 4.43 6.02
C LEU A 72 2.09 3.17 6.59
N GLY A 73 1.40 2.43 5.74
CA GLY A 73 0.85 1.11 6.06
C GLY A 73 1.89 0.01 5.82
N THR A 74 2.07 -0.90 6.77
CA THR A 74 2.82 -2.14 6.53
C THR A 74 2.03 -3.03 5.57
N PRO A 75 2.63 -3.59 4.50
CA PRO A 75 1.88 -4.23 3.43
C PRO A 75 1.47 -5.69 3.73
N THR A 76 1.41 -6.07 5.01
CA THR A 76 1.30 -7.45 5.48
C THR A 76 -0.08 -8.06 5.23
N ALA A 77 -1.11 -7.26 4.96
CA ALA A 77 -2.48 -7.73 4.75
C ALA A 77 -2.67 -8.58 3.47
N THR A 78 -1.77 -8.41 2.49
CA THR A 78 -1.79 -9.09 1.18
C THR A 78 -0.37 -9.55 0.82
N PRO A 79 0.16 -10.60 1.47
CA PRO A 79 1.44 -11.17 1.06
C PRO A 79 1.36 -11.63 -0.40
N PRO A 80 2.44 -11.46 -1.19
CA PRO A 80 2.43 -11.82 -2.60
C PRO A 80 2.34 -13.33 -2.78
N LYS A 81 1.95 -13.76 -3.98
CA LYS A 81 1.76 -15.17 -4.31
C LYS A 81 3.01 -16.03 -4.02
N TRP A 82 4.21 -15.49 -4.24
CA TRP A 82 5.46 -16.21 -3.98
C TRP A 82 5.67 -16.51 -2.48
N VAL A 83 5.21 -15.63 -1.57
CA VAL A 83 5.24 -15.90 -0.12
C VAL A 83 4.27 -17.02 0.21
N CYS A 84 3.06 -16.97 -0.35
CA CYS A 84 2.03 -17.99 -0.12
C CYS A 84 2.44 -19.38 -0.61
N ASP A 85 3.16 -19.44 -1.74
CA ASP A 85 3.66 -20.69 -2.31
C ASP A 85 4.82 -21.25 -1.50
N LYS A 86 5.66 -20.38 -0.94
CA LYS A 86 6.79 -20.76 -0.10
C LYS A 86 6.36 -21.21 1.29
N TYR A 87 5.30 -20.63 1.85
CA TYR A 87 4.79 -20.89 3.19
C TYR A 87 3.30 -21.31 3.15
N PRO A 88 2.98 -22.50 2.62
CA PRO A 88 1.59 -22.94 2.45
C PRO A 88 0.87 -23.22 3.78
N ASP A 89 1.60 -23.36 4.87
CA ASP A 89 1.09 -23.52 6.24
C ASP A 89 0.58 -22.21 6.85
N MET A 90 0.86 -21.06 6.23
CA MET A 90 0.34 -19.76 6.70
C MET A 90 -1.15 -19.59 6.48
N PHE A 91 -1.76 -20.39 5.60
CA PHE A 91 -3.16 -20.21 5.23
C PHE A 91 -4.11 -20.52 6.39
N ALA A 92 -4.97 -19.57 6.73
CA ALA A 92 -6.04 -19.78 7.69
C ALA A 92 -7.03 -20.85 7.20
N ARG A 93 -7.67 -21.54 8.16
CA ARG A 93 -8.73 -22.52 7.89
C ARG A 93 -10.09 -21.99 8.32
N ASP A 94 -11.14 -22.35 7.59
CA ASP A 94 -12.51 -22.14 8.01
C ASP A 94 -12.96 -23.18 9.07
N LEU A 95 -14.20 -23.07 9.53
CA LEU A 95 -14.78 -23.99 10.53
C LEU A 95 -14.90 -25.44 10.04
N GLN A 96 -14.86 -25.68 8.72
CA GLN A 96 -14.89 -27.00 8.10
C GLN A 96 -13.48 -27.54 7.82
N GLY A 97 -12.44 -26.79 8.17
CA GLY A 97 -11.04 -27.16 7.97
C GLY A 97 -10.51 -26.84 6.56
N ASN A 98 -11.28 -26.18 5.69
CA ASN A 98 -10.81 -25.83 4.35
C ASN A 98 -9.86 -24.63 4.39
N LEU A 99 -8.85 -24.64 3.51
CA LEU A 99 -7.91 -23.53 3.38
C LEU A 99 -8.58 -22.31 2.76
N ARG A 100 -8.35 -21.13 3.37
CA ARG A 100 -8.69 -19.82 2.80
C ARG A 100 -7.58 -19.40 1.83
N LYS A 101 -7.64 -19.89 0.59
CA LYS A 101 -6.58 -19.75 -0.42
C LYS A 101 -6.34 -18.30 -0.87
N PHE A 102 -5.21 -18.08 -1.54
CA PHE A 102 -4.85 -16.84 -2.22
C PHE A 102 -5.88 -16.45 -3.31
N GLY A 103 -5.98 -15.15 -3.60
CA GLY A 103 -6.91 -14.58 -4.59
C GLY A 103 -7.74 -13.41 -4.03
N SER A 104 -7.71 -13.24 -2.71
CA SER A 104 -8.24 -12.07 -2.00
C SER A 104 -7.19 -11.52 -1.04
N ARG A 105 -7.59 -11.05 0.14
CA ARG A 105 -6.73 -10.49 1.19
C ARG A 105 -7.01 -11.15 2.53
N ARG A 106 -6.07 -11.06 3.48
CA ARG A 106 -6.20 -11.65 4.84
C ARG A 106 -6.45 -13.16 4.82
N HIS A 107 -5.62 -13.87 4.06
CA HIS A 107 -5.67 -15.32 3.95
C HIS A 107 -4.75 -16.04 4.95
N TYR A 108 -4.19 -15.31 5.92
CA TYR A 108 -3.41 -15.80 7.05
C TYR A 108 -4.07 -15.45 8.39
#